data_AF-A0AAW6XP34-F1
#
_entry.id   AF-A0AAW6XP34-F1
#
_cell.length_a   1.000
_cell.length_b   1.000
_cell.length_c   1.000
_cell.angle_alpha   90.00
_cell.angle_beta   90.00
_cell.angle_gamma   90.00
#
_symmetry.space_group_name_H-M   'P 1'
#
loop_
_entity.id
_entity.type
_entity.pdbx_description
1 polymer ?
#
loop_
_entity_poly.entity_id
_entity_poly.type
_entity_poly.pdbx_seq_one_letter_code
_entity_poly.pdbx_strand_id
1 'polypeptide(L)' 'FAFDTETDSLDNISANMVGLSFAVEPGVAAYVPVAHDYLDAPDQIPRERVLTLLKPLLEDEKVLMVGQNLKYDRGI' A
#
# COMPACT_ATOMS: atom_id res chain seq x y z
N PHE A 1 13.42 -1.36 2.29
CA PHE A 1 12.74 -1.34 0.97
C PHE A 1 11.99 -0.02 0.85
N ALA A 2 11.58 0.37 -0.36
CA ALA A 2 10.67 1.51 -0.52
C ALA A 2 9.21 1.03 -0.42
N PHE A 3 8.36 1.85 0.19
CA PHE A 3 6.94 1.59 0.42
C PHE A 3 6.11 2.82 0.04
N ASP A 4 4.93 2.59 -0.51
CA ASP A 4 3.99 3.64 -0.93
C ASP A 4 2.55 3.12 -0.91
N THR A 5 1.60 4.02 -0.66
CA THR A 5 0.16 3.73 -0.67
C THR A 5 -0.55 4.46 -1.80
N GLU A 6 -1.56 3.82 -2.39
CA GLU A 6 -2.41 4.42 -3.41
C GLU A 6 -3.83 4.53 -2.86
N THR A 7 -4.46 5.70 -3.06
CA THR A 7 -5.78 6.01 -2.51
C THR A 7 -6.69 6.68 -3.53
N ASP A 8 -7.99 6.75 -3.23
CA ASP A 8 -9.01 7.40 -4.06
C ASP A 8 -9.16 8.92 -3.80
N SER A 9 -8.41 9.47 -2.83
CA SER A 9 -8.56 10.86 -2.39
C SER A 9 -7.28 11.41 -1.77
N LEU A 10 -7.02 12.71 -1.96
CA LEU A 10 -5.95 13.42 -1.27
C LEU A 10 -6.28 13.74 0.20
N ASP A 11 -7.57 13.67 0.60
CA ASP A 11 -7.99 13.88 1.98
C ASP A 11 -7.79 12.61 2.80
N ASN A 12 -6.71 12.58 3.59
CA ASN A 12 -6.26 11.40 4.32
C ASN A 12 -7.32 10.80 5.26
N ILE A 13 -8.21 11.62 5.83
CA ILE A 13 -9.22 11.14 6.79
C ILE A 13 -10.35 10.35 6.09
N SER A 14 -10.69 10.73 4.86
CA SER A 14 -11.78 10.10 4.09
C SER A 14 -11.30 9.20 2.96
N ALA A 15 -9.99 9.17 2.69
CA ALA A 15 -9.38 8.35 1.66
C ALA A 15 -9.53 6.85 1.95
N ASN A 16 -9.82 6.08 0.91
CA ASN A 16 -9.77 4.63 0.94
C ASN A 16 -8.51 4.14 0.24
N MET A 17 -7.85 3.14 0.84
CA MET A 17 -6.75 2.45 0.19
C MET A 17 -7.23 1.66 -1.03
N VAL A 18 -6.60 1.93 -2.17
CA VAL A 18 -6.83 1.30 -3.47
C VAL A 18 -5.73 0.27 -3.78
N GLY A 19 -4.50 0.50 -3.33
CA GLY A 19 -3.38 -0.42 -3.48
C GLY A 19 -2.15 -0.03 -2.67
N LEU A 20 -1.12 -0.87 -2.74
CA LEU A 20 0.19 -0.63 -2.12
C LEU A 20 1.30 -0.96 -3.12
N SER A 21 2.44 -0.28 -3.02
CA SER A 21 3.62 -0.61 -3.82
C SER A 21 4.88 -0.78 -2.98
N PHE A 22 5.80 -1.60 -3.50
CA PHE A 22 7.06 -1.93 -2.85
C PHE A 22 8.20 -1.92 -3.87
N ALA A 23 9.37 -1.43 -3.47
CA ALA A 23 10.62 -1.65 -4.22
C ALA A 23 11.71 -2.20 -3.32
N VAL A 24 12.28 -3.35 -3.69
CA VAL A 24 13.35 -3.99 -2.92
C VAL A 24 14.73 -3.58 -3.38
N GLU A 25 14.88 -3.27 -4.67
CA GLU A 25 16.11 -2.82 -5.32
C GLU A 25 15.78 -1.85 -6.48
N PRO A 26 16.74 -1.03 -6.96
CA PRO A 26 16.51 -0.17 -8.12
C PRO A 26 16.04 -0.97 -9.35
N GLY A 27 14.87 -0.60 -9.88
CA GLY A 27 14.25 -1.30 -11.01
C GLY A 27 13.50 -2.59 -10.66
N VAL A 28 13.48 -3.02 -9.39
CA VAL A 28 12.77 -4.20 -8.92
C VAL A 28 11.69 -3.79 -7.92
N ALA A 29 10.46 -3.69 -8.43
CA ALA A 29 9.30 -3.23 -7.68
C ALA A 29 8.03 -4.01 -8.07
N ALA A 30 7.02 -3.96 -7.20
CA ALA A 30 5.72 -4.58 -7.42
C ALA A 30 4.58 -3.69 -6.90
N TYR A 31 3.42 -3.83 -7.53
CA TYR A 31 2.17 -3.19 -7.12
C TYR A 31 1.14 -4.25 -6.72
N VAL A 32 0.43 -4.01 -5.62
CA VAL A 32 -0.61 -4.88 -5.07
C VAL A 32 -1.94 -4.13 -5.09
N PRO A 33 -2.80 -4.36 -6.10
CA PRO A 33 -4.15 -3.80 -6.15
C PRO A 33 -5.07 -4.53 -5.15
N VAL A 34 -5.89 -3.77 -4.42
CA VAL A 34 -6.80 -4.35 -3.39
C VAL A 34 -8.25 -3.86 -3.47
N ALA A 35 -8.50 -2.74 -4.16
CA ALA A 35 -9.84 -2.16 -4.24
C ALA A 35 -10.10 -1.43 -5.57
N HIS A 36 -9.52 -1.88 -6.69
CA HIS A 36 -9.95 -1.42 -8.01
C HIS A 36 -11.32 -2.00 -8.33
N ASP A 37 -12.28 -1.15 -8.70
CA ASP A 37 -13.70 -1.50 -8.82
C ASP A 37 -14.33 -1.07 -10.17
N TYR A 38 -13.50 -0.82 -11.18
CA TYR A 38 -13.98 -0.54 -12.54
C TYR A 38 -14.64 -1.77 -13.18
N LEU A 39 -15.43 -1.54 -14.24
CA LEU A 39 -16.10 -2.61 -14.98
C LEU A 39 -15.08 -3.63 -15.50
N ASP A 40 -15.30 -4.91 -15.19
CA ASP A 40 -14.43 -6.03 -15.55
C ASP A 40 -13.01 -5.98 -14.93
N ALA A 41 -12.85 -5.28 -13.79
CA ALA A 41 -11.62 -5.36 -13.00
C ALA A 41 -11.29 -6.83 -12.66
N PRO A 42 -10.04 -7.28 -12.91
CA PRO A 42 -9.63 -8.63 -12.55
C PRO A 42 -9.73 -8.90 -11.06
N ASP A 43 -9.73 -10.19 -10.70
CA ASP A 43 -9.68 -10.61 -9.31
C ASP A 43 -8.44 -10.04 -8.59
N GLN A 44 -8.68 -9.54 -7.39
CA GLN A 44 -7.67 -8.93 -6.52
C GLN A 44 -7.67 -9.62 -5.15
N ILE A 45 -6.54 -9.56 -4.46
CA ILE A 45 -6.49 -10.03 -3.07
C ILE A 45 -7.30 -9.04 -2.21
N PRO A 46 -8.25 -9.49 -1.37
CA PRO A 46 -9.03 -8.59 -0.53
C PRO A 46 -8.13 -7.74 0.37
N ARG A 47 -8.43 -6.44 0.48
CA ARG A 47 -7.68 -5.47 1.31
C ARG A 47 -7.34 -6.00 2.70
N GLU A 48 -8.33 -6.50 3.42
CA GLU A 48 -8.15 -7.03 4.78
C GLU A 48 -7.13 -8.18 4.84
N ARG A 49 -7.10 -9.03 3.81
CA ARG A 49 -6.13 -10.13 3.73
C ARG A 49 -4.72 -9.62 3.49
N VAL A 50 -4.55 -8.65 2.59
CA VAL A 50 -3.25 -8.02 2.32
C VAL A 50 -2.73 -7.32 3.57
N LEU A 51 -3.55 -6.51 4.23
CA LEU A 51 -3.18 -5.82 5.47
C LEU A 51 -2.83 -6.79 6.59
N THR A 52 -3.59 -7.89 6.75
CA THR A 52 -3.27 -8.92 7.75
C THR A 52 -1.89 -9.55 7.51
N LEU A 53 -1.53 -9.82 6.24
CA LEU A 53 -0.24 -10.41 5.89
C LEU A 53 0.92 -9.42 6.04
N LEU A 54 0.69 -8.14 5.72
CA LEU A 54 1.71 -7.10 5.76
C LEU A 54 1.89 -6.48 7.14
N LYS A 55 0.89 -6.56 8.03
CA LYS A 55 0.93 -5.96 9.37
C LYS A 55 2.21 -6.24 10.15
N PRO A 56 2.71 -7.49 10.24
CA PRO A 56 3.95 -7.77 10.95
C PRO A 56 5.18 -7.08 10.36
N LEU A 57 5.20 -6.85 9.04
CA LEU A 57 6.29 -6.16 8.35
C LEU A 57 6.23 -4.64 8.57
N LEU A 58 5.03 -4.06 8.54
CA LEU A 58 4.81 -2.61 8.64
C LEU A 58 4.92 -2.09 10.09
N GLU A 59 4.64 -2.93 11.08
CA GLU A 59 4.71 -2.57 12.51
C GLU A 59 6.06 -2.90 13.18
N ASP A 60 6.97 -3.59 12.49
CA ASP A 60 8.29 -3.93 13.06
C ASP A 60 9.25 -2.74 12.97
N GLU A 61 9.59 -2.14 14.11
CA GLU A 61 10.53 -1.02 14.22
C GLU A 61 11.95 -1.34 13.69
N LYS A 62 12.30 -2.62 13.56
CA LYS A 62 13.60 -3.04 12.99
C LYS A 62 13.60 -3.02 11.46
N VAL A 63 12.42 -2.97 10.83
CA VAL A 63 12.27 -2.95 9.39
C VAL A 63 12.31 -1.50 8.90
N LEU A 64 13.42 -1.14 8.25
CA LEU A 64 13.60 0.21 7.73
C LEU A 64 12.90 0.38 6.38
N MET A 65 12.04 1.39 6.32
CA MET A 65 11.26 1.77 5.14
C MET A 65 11.73 3.11 4.58
N VAL A 66 11.75 3.21 3.26
CA VAL A 66 11.97 4.46 2.52
C VAL A 66 10.64 4.83 1.87
N GLY A 67 10.30 6.11 1.88
CA GLY A 67 9.09 6.60 1.20
C GLY A 67 9.13 8.10 1.04
N GLN A 68 8.39 8.61 0.07
CA GLN A 68 8.25 10.04 -0.19
C GLN A 68 7.01 10.54 0.54
N ASN A 69 7.14 11.55 1.40
CA ASN A 69 6.00 12.10 2.16
C ASN A 69 5.25 11.06 3.05
N LEU A 70 5.99 10.15 3.69
CA LEU A 70 5.50 9.06 4.56
C LEU A 70 4.49 9.47 5.65
N LYS A 71 4.36 10.76 5.96
CA LYS A 71 3.30 11.28 6.84
C LYS A 71 1.91 10.89 6.32
N TYR A 72 1.71 10.92 4.99
CA TYR A 72 0.42 10.57 4.39
C TYR A 72 0.19 9.06 4.49
N ASP A 73 1.15 8.24 4.05
CA ASP A 73 1.06 6.77 4.07
C ASP A 73 0.80 6.20 5.46
N ARG A 74 1.42 6.80 6.49
CA ARG A 74 1.19 6.41 7.89
C ARG A 74 -0.25 6.63 8.35
N GLY A 75 -0.97 7.58 7.74
CA GLY A 75 -2.34 7.94 8.12
C GLY A 75 -3.42 7.09 7.44
N ILE A 76 -3.05 6.34 6.40
CA ILE A 76 -3.91 5.40 5.66
C ILE A 76 -3.90 4.04 6.35
#